data_AF-A0A3M1TL64-F1
#
_entry.id   AF-A0A3M1TL64-F1
#
_cell.length_a   1.000
_cell.length_b   1.000
_cell.length_c   1.000
_cell.angle_alpha   90.00
_cell.angle_beta   90.00
_cell.angle_gamma   90.00
#
_symmetry.space_group_name_H-M   'P 1'
#
loop_
_entity.id
_entity.type
_entity.pdbx_description
1 polymer ?
#
loop_
_entity_poly.entity_id
_entity_poly.type
_entity_poly.pdbx_seq_one_letter_code
_entity_poly.pdbx_strand_id
1 'polypeptide(L)'
;MAALRSLANRAEREPELAELLLRATTPEPLYPPLERATVEDWAMTQLRLHAGRPEVAPWLRGWVDTEARTRLIWRRQLPVTPERAPSENELRRYVEVAPPLLAEVLEAETAIVFDWLKKRLKELDKERSKASLDEGRKEQLALLQRLAFFVLDPDGELERVFPLDDALRWVGSKNAARQLAGRTLIFSSLIGGLESGGLDAKAKGTAPAADEEAPFGGESDLDPPPVTFRVRQATEQAHELEDPRWRLRERLPLRVDAEGEVLCWLAVYKWTNAAETEEDRSVGRPQSLAEHQEWVRERAEGEAQSLGLSESLERVLAAAALSHDEGKRARRWQEAFRAPSEGGPYAKTLGPLNVALLGGYRHEFGSLPYAAERADPDRWTDDERDLLLHLVAAHHGYARPFLRPDGCEQAPPSRLESRSREVTLRYFRLQRRWGPWGLAYLEALLRAADQRASRDNDALALAGAKEGLRAD
;
A
#
# COMPACT_ATOMS: atom_id res chain seq x y z
N MET A 1 10.68 -31.30 -10.83
CA MET A 1 11.89 -31.69 -10.07
C MET A 1 12.57 -32.97 -10.59
N ALA A 2 11.86 -34.09 -10.79
CA ALA A 2 12.48 -35.36 -11.25
C ALA A 2 13.09 -35.30 -12.66
N ALA A 3 12.43 -34.64 -13.61
CA ALA A 3 12.95 -34.48 -14.98
C ALA A 3 14.24 -33.66 -15.05
N LEU A 4 14.34 -32.56 -14.28
CA LEU A 4 15.53 -31.73 -14.19
C LEU A 4 16.72 -32.49 -13.57
N ARG A 5 16.48 -33.28 -12.52
CA ARG A 5 17.52 -34.15 -11.95
C ARG A 5 17.98 -35.22 -12.93
N SER A 6 17.06 -35.83 -13.68
CA SER A 6 17.40 -36.82 -14.72
C SER A 6 18.26 -36.19 -15.82
N LEU A 7 17.92 -34.97 -16.26
CA LEU A 7 18.68 -34.22 -17.25
C LEU A 7 20.09 -33.87 -16.76
N ALA A 8 20.22 -33.42 -15.49
CA ALA A 8 21.52 -33.15 -14.86
C ALA A 8 22.39 -34.41 -14.76
N ASN A 9 21.82 -35.53 -14.28
CA ASN A 9 22.55 -36.81 -14.16
C ASN A 9 23.02 -37.36 -15.51
N ARG A 10 22.29 -37.10 -16.59
CA ARG A 10 22.72 -37.46 -17.95
C ARG A 10 23.85 -36.58 -18.45
N ALA A 11 23.80 -35.28 -18.16
CA ALA A 11 24.85 -34.34 -18.52
C ALA A 11 26.20 -34.70 -17.89
N GLU A 12 26.22 -35.30 -16.70
CA GLU A 12 27.46 -35.83 -16.09
C GLU A 12 28.15 -36.92 -16.92
N ARG A 13 27.39 -37.62 -17.79
CA ARG A 13 27.86 -38.78 -18.57
C ARG A 13 27.94 -38.51 -20.07
N GLU A 14 27.29 -37.45 -20.54
CA GLU A 14 27.17 -37.07 -21.96
C GLU A 14 27.79 -35.67 -22.16
N PRO A 15 29.05 -35.56 -22.62
CA PRO A 15 29.77 -34.28 -22.74
C PRO A 15 29.07 -33.26 -23.66
N GLU A 16 28.46 -33.73 -24.75
CA GLU A 16 27.70 -32.89 -25.68
C GLU A 16 26.46 -32.28 -25.02
N LEU A 17 25.77 -33.05 -24.17
CA LEU A 17 24.62 -32.57 -23.41
C LEU A 17 25.05 -31.57 -22.33
N ALA A 18 26.18 -31.79 -21.67
CA ALA A 18 26.74 -30.83 -20.71
C ALA A 18 27.07 -29.49 -21.39
N GLU A 19 27.70 -29.52 -22.57
CA GLU A 19 28.01 -28.29 -23.32
C GLU A 19 26.75 -27.59 -23.84
N LEU A 20 25.72 -28.35 -24.24
CA LEU A 20 24.41 -27.79 -24.62
C LEU A 20 23.74 -27.13 -23.42
N LEU A 21 23.73 -27.78 -22.25
CA LEU A 21 23.15 -27.22 -21.03
C LEU A 21 23.91 -25.97 -20.57
N LEU A 22 25.24 -25.98 -20.66
CA LEU A 22 26.06 -24.82 -20.29
C LEU A 22 25.81 -23.63 -21.21
N ARG A 23 25.49 -23.89 -22.50
CA ARG A 23 25.05 -22.86 -23.45
C ARG A 23 23.60 -22.41 -23.23
N ALA A 24 22.75 -23.30 -22.73
CA ALA A 24 21.32 -23.05 -22.51
C ALA A 24 21.00 -22.54 -21.09
N THR A 25 21.99 -22.44 -20.20
CA THR A 25 21.84 -21.94 -18.84
C THR A 25 22.63 -20.66 -18.66
N THR A 26 22.03 -19.67 -18.00
CA THR A 26 22.77 -18.50 -17.54
C THR A 26 23.66 -18.95 -16.37
N PRO A 27 24.97 -18.66 -16.37
CA PRO A 27 25.83 -18.92 -15.23
C PRO A 27 25.24 -18.34 -13.95
N GLU A 28 25.41 -19.05 -12.84
CA GLU A 28 24.96 -18.54 -11.54
C GLU A 28 25.67 -17.21 -11.26
N PRO A 29 24.91 -16.13 -11.00
CA PRO A 29 25.51 -14.83 -10.76
C PRO A 29 26.25 -14.82 -9.42
N LEU A 30 27.21 -13.91 -9.27
CA LEU A 30 27.89 -13.75 -8.00
C LEU A 30 26.94 -13.12 -6.99
N TYR A 31 26.86 -13.66 -5.78
CA TYR A 31 26.08 -13.08 -4.69
C TYR A 31 27.01 -12.42 -3.67
N PRO A 32 26.67 -11.24 -3.13
CA PRO A 32 27.37 -10.70 -1.97
C PRO A 32 27.12 -11.58 -0.73
N PRO A 33 28.07 -11.63 0.23
CA PRO A 33 27.84 -12.30 1.49
C PRO A 33 26.71 -11.61 2.27
N LEU A 34 25.84 -12.38 2.92
CA LEU A 34 24.80 -11.83 3.79
C LEU A 34 25.32 -11.70 5.22
N GLU A 35 25.58 -10.46 5.65
CA GLU A 35 26.02 -10.15 7.00
C GLU A 35 24.84 -9.73 7.89
N ARG A 36 24.97 -9.94 9.21
CA ARG A 36 23.95 -9.52 10.18
C ARG A 36 23.65 -8.03 10.10
N ALA A 37 24.70 -7.19 9.97
CA ALA A 37 24.56 -5.74 9.86
C ALA A 37 23.69 -5.34 8.65
N THR A 38 23.88 -6.00 7.50
CA THR A 38 23.06 -5.78 6.30
C THR A 38 21.57 -6.06 6.56
N VAL A 39 21.26 -7.17 7.24
CA VAL A 39 19.88 -7.51 7.57
C VAL A 39 19.30 -6.54 8.60
N GLU A 40 20.09 -6.11 9.58
CA GLU A 40 19.68 -5.10 10.57
C GLU A 40 19.38 -3.75 9.90
N ASP A 41 20.18 -3.34 8.91
CA ASP A 41 19.95 -2.12 8.11
C ASP A 41 18.65 -2.18 7.31
N TRP A 42 18.33 -3.33 6.71
CA TRP A 42 17.05 -3.55 6.04
C TRP A 42 15.87 -3.62 7.01
N ALA A 43 16.09 -4.12 8.23
CA ALA A 43 15.04 -4.24 9.24
C ALA A 43 14.58 -2.88 9.82
N MET A 44 15.34 -1.80 9.58
CA MET A 44 15.00 -0.43 9.99
C MET A 44 14.03 0.26 9.03
N THR A 45 12.87 -0.35 8.78
CA THR A 45 11.91 0.04 7.74
C THR A 45 11.36 1.47 7.84
N GLN A 46 11.48 2.14 8.99
CA GLN A 46 11.04 3.53 9.19
C GLN A 46 12.10 4.58 8.87
N LEU A 47 13.35 4.17 8.66
CA LEU A 47 14.38 5.04 8.10
C LEU A 47 14.29 4.98 6.58
N ARG A 48 13.50 5.89 5.98
CA ARG A 48 13.38 6.03 4.52
C ARG A 48 14.73 6.33 3.88
N LEU A 49 15.49 7.26 4.47
CA LEU A 49 16.87 7.56 4.08
C LEU A 49 17.84 6.92 5.07
N HIS A 50 18.54 5.88 4.64
CA HIS A 50 19.60 5.23 5.39
C HIS A 50 20.84 5.07 4.51
N ALA A 51 21.81 5.98 4.65
CA ALA A 51 22.96 6.07 3.74
C ALA A 51 23.82 4.79 3.66
N GLY A 52 23.76 3.93 4.68
CA GLY A 52 24.46 2.64 4.70
C GLY A 52 23.64 1.45 4.21
N ARG A 53 22.35 1.63 3.89
CA ARG A 53 21.47 0.50 3.52
C ARG A 53 21.75 0.10 2.07
N PRO A 54 22.28 -1.11 1.82
CA PRO A 54 22.50 -1.55 0.45
C PRO A 54 21.17 -1.90 -0.23
N GLU A 55 21.16 -1.92 -1.56
CA GLU A 55 20.02 -2.45 -2.31
C GLU A 55 19.87 -3.95 -2.04
N VAL A 56 18.62 -4.44 -1.97
CA VAL A 56 18.32 -5.86 -1.70
C VAL A 56 18.59 -6.74 -2.92
N ALA A 57 18.48 -6.17 -4.13
CA ALA A 57 18.49 -6.93 -5.40
C ALA A 57 19.72 -7.84 -5.57
N PRO A 58 20.96 -7.44 -5.26
CA PRO A 58 22.14 -8.30 -5.37
C PRO A 58 22.07 -9.58 -4.53
N TRP A 59 21.40 -9.58 -3.37
CA TRP A 59 21.25 -10.78 -2.54
C TRP A 59 20.14 -11.73 -3.03
N LEU A 60 19.14 -11.21 -3.75
CA LEU A 60 18.05 -12.01 -4.30
C LEU A 60 18.37 -12.59 -5.67
N ARG A 61 19.06 -11.81 -6.52
CA ARG A 61 19.26 -12.13 -7.93
C ARG A 61 20.73 -12.24 -8.34
N GLY A 62 21.66 -11.94 -7.44
CA GLY A 62 23.08 -11.83 -7.72
C GLY A 62 23.43 -10.52 -8.43
N TRP A 63 24.72 -10.27 -8.61
CA TRP A 63 25.25 -9.21 -9.45
C TRP A 63 25.01 -9.57 -10.92
N VAL A 64 23.86 -9.13 -11.42
CA VAL A 64 23.47 -9.27 -12.82
C VAL A 64 23.49 -7.89 -13.47
N ASP A 65 24.06 -7.81 -14.67
CA ASP A 65 23.91 -6.64 -15.53
C ASP A 65 22.50 -6.70 -16.15
N THR A 66 21.49 -6.46 -15.32
CA THR A 66 20.11 -6.37 -15.79
C THR A 66 19.87 -4.99 -16.36
N GLU A 67 19.36 -4.93 -17.58
CA GLU A 67 18.85 -3.68 -18.12
C GLU A 67 17.80 -3.09 -17.17
N ALA A 68 17.90 -1.77 -16.96
CA ALA A 68 16.93 -1.05 -16.15
C ALA A 68 15.52 -1.31 -16.68
N ARG A 69 14.56 -1.48 -15.77
CA ARG A 69 13.15 -1.71 -16.11
C ARG A 69 12.28 -0.56 -15.63
N THR A 70 11.14 -0.41 -16.29
CA THR A 70 10.12 0.59 -15.98
C THR A 70 8.75 -0.09 -15.90
N ARG A 71 7.97 0.27 -14.89
CA ARG A 71 6.61 -0.22 -14.65
C ARG A 71 5.60 0.73 -15.28
N LEU A 72 4.57 0.21 -15.92
CA LEU A 72 3.57 0.96 -16.68
C LEU A 72 2.18 0.56 -16.20
N ILE A 73 1.32 1.55 -15.99
CA ILE A 73 -0.07 1.37 -15.53
C ILE A 73 -0.96 2.33 -16.32
N TRP A 74 -2.16 1.90 -16.70
CA TRP A 74 -3.16 2.76 -17.32
C TRP A 74 -4.38 2.90 -16.41
N ARG A 75 -4.85 4.13 -16.23
CA ARG A 75 -6.03 4.47 -15.40
C ARG A 75 -7.01 5.37 -16.13
N ARG A 76 -8.29 5.05 -16.00
CA ARG A 76 -9.38 5.75 -16.67
C ARG A 76 -9.87 6.95 -15.88
N GLN A 77 -9.92 6.84 -14.56
CA GLN A 77 -10.53 7.79 -13.65
C GLN A 77 -9.46 8.53 -12.84
N LEU A 78 -8.79 9.47 -13.50
CA LEU A 78 -7.80 10.36 -12.91
C LEU A 78 -8.43 11.67 -12.44
N PRO A 79 -7.87 12.35 -11.41
CA PRO A 79 -8.39 13.62 -10.87
C PRO A 79 -8.12 14.82 -11.80
N VAL A 80 -8.64 14.79 -13.03
CA VAL A 80 -8.40 15.80 -14.06
C VAL A 80 -9.69 16.13 -14.81
N THR A 81 -9.88 17.40 -15.15
CA THR A 81 -10.97 17.87 -16.04
C THR A 81 -10.40 18.66 -17.22
N PRO A 82 -11.17 18.91 -18.29
CA PRO A 82 -10.70 19.73 -19.41
C PRO A 82 -10.27 21.15 -18.98
N GLU A 83 -10.91 21.68 -17.93
CA GLU A 83 -10.70 23.04 -17.42
C GLU A 83 -9.50 23.13 -16.47
N ARG A 84 -9.20 22.06 -15.72
CA ARG A 84 -8.27 22.08 -14.58
C ARG A 84 -7.36 20.85 -14.54
N ALA A 85 -6.05 21.11 -14.39
CA ALA A 85 -5.07 20.09 -14.02
C ALA A 85 -5.09 19.82 -12.50
N PRO A 86 -4.85 18.58 -12.07
CA PRO A 86 -4.72 18.28 -10.65
C PRO A 86 -3.50 18.95 -10.04
N SER A 87 -3.62 19.29 -8.77
CA SER A 87 -2.47 19.59 -7.91
C SER A 87 -1.70 18.31 -7.56
N GLU A 88 -0.42 18.46 -7.19
CA GLU A 88 0.37 17.33 -6.70
C GLU A 88 -0.24 16.67 -5.46
N ASN A 89 -0.88 17.45 -4.58
CA ASN A 89 -1.54 16.92 -3.39
C ASN A 89 -2.75 16.04 -3.74
N GLU A 90 -3.53 16.42 -4.75
CA GLU A 90 -4.64 15.58 -5.24
C GLU A 90 -4.14 14.27 -5.84
N LEU A 91 -3.03 14.30 -6.58
CA LEU A 91 -2.40 13.09 -7.12
C LEU A 91 -1.80 12.21 -6.03
N ARG A 92 -1.14 12.79 -5.02
CA ARG A 92 -0.64 12.04 -3.85
C ARG A 92 -1.77 11.33 -3.12
N ARG A 93 -2.86 12.04 -2.83
CA ARG A 93 -4.05 11.46 -2.19
C ARG A 93 -4.69 10.39 -3.07
N TYR A 94 -4.75 10.60 -4.38
CA TYR A 94 -5.26 9.60 -5.32
C TYR A 94 -4.42 8.31 -5.30
N VAL A 95 -3.09 8.41 -5.32
CA VAL A 95 -2.18 7.25 -5.23
C VAL A 95 -2.30 6.55 -3.88
N GLU A 96 -2.50 7.29 -2.81
CA GLU A 96 -2.71 6.73 -1.46
C GLU A 96 -3.99 5.89 -1.38
N VAL A 97 -5.09 6.36 -1.96
CA VAL A 97 -6.39 5.65 -1.90
C VAL A 97 -6.58 4.63 -3.02
N ALA A 98 -5.81 4.72 -4.10
CA ALA A 98 -5.78 3.77 -5.20
C ALA A 98 -4.31 3.47 -5.56
N PRO A 99 -3.57 2.69 -4.75
CA PRO A 99 -2.17 2.40 -5.02
C PRO A 99 -2.01 1.48 -6.24
N PRO A 100 -0.82 1.47 -6.89
CA PRO A 100 -0.49 0.50 -7.92
C PRO A 100 -0.69 -0.96 -7.48
N LEU A 101 -1.55 -1.69 -8.18
CA LEU A 101 -1.72 -3.14 -7.98
C LEU A 101 -0.80 -3.93 -8.92
N LEU A 102 -0.31 -5.07 -8.47
CA LEU A 102 0.49 -5.97 -9.32
C LEU A 102 -0.28 -6.40 -10.59
N ALA A 103 -1.60 -6.56 -10.48
CA ALA A 103 -2.46 -6.87 -11.61
C ALA A 103 -2.46 -5.78 -12.69
N GLU A 104 -2.22 -4.50 -12.33
CA GLU A 104 -2.17 -3.37 -13.27
C GLU A 104 -0.83 -3.25 -14.00
N VAL A 105 0.24 -3.87 -13.49
CA VAL A 105 1.62 -3.54 -13.90
C VAL A 105 2.04 -4.31 -15.15
N LEU A 106 2.34 -3.56 -16.21
CA LEU A 106 3.18 -4.02 -17.30
C LEU A 106 4.63 -3.58 -17.04
N GLU A 107 5.55 -4.53 -16.90
CA GLU A 107 6.98 -4.25 -16.73
C GLU A 107 7.76 -4.59 -18.00
N ALA A 108 8.59 -3.65 -18.46
CA ALA A 108 9.47 -3.84 -19.63
C ALA A 108 10.80 -3.10 -19.45
N GLU A 109 11.78 -3.42 -20.30
CA GLU A 109 13.07 -2.72 -20.36
C GLU A 109 12.87 -1.22 -20.61
N THR A 110 13.55 -0.38 -19.83
CA THR A 110 13.42 1.07 -19.87
C THR A 110 13.72 1.64 -21.25
N ALA A 111 14.64 1.02 -22.02
CA ALA A 111 14.92 1.42 -23.39
C ALA A 111 13.72 1.20 -24.32
N ILE A 112 13.08 0.02 -24.25
CA ILE A 112 11.87 -0.32 -25.01
C ILE A 112 10.74 0.63 -24.65
N VAL A 113 10.52 0.87 -23.34
CA VAL A 113 9.50 1.78 -22.84
C VAL A 113 9.73 3.21 -23.36
N PHE A 114 10.96 3.71 -23.27
CA PHE A 114 11.27 5.07 -23.69
C PHE A 114 11.05 5.27 -25.21
N ASP A 115 11.50 4.30 -26.02
CA ASP A 115 11.30 4.34 -27.47
C ASP A 115 9.82 4.26 -27.86
N TRP A 116 9.05 3.41 -27.18
CA TRP A 116 7.60 3.35 -27.34
C TRP A 116 6.94 4.66 -26.97
N LEU A 117 7.23 5.22 -25.78
CA LEU A 117 6.60 6.44 -25.27
C LEU A 117 6.86 7.61 -26.21
N LYS A 118 8.09 7.76 -26.69
CA LYS A 118 8.47 8.79 -27.67
C LYS A 118 7.68 8.66 -28.97
N LYS A 119 7.51 7.44 -29.49
CA LYS A 119 6.70 7.21 -30.71
C LYS A 119 5.22 7.49 -30.44
N ARG A 120 4.70 7.06 -29.28
CA ARG A 120 3.30 7.21 -28.92
C ARG A 120 2.89 8.67 -28.75
N LEU A 121 3.68 9.46 -28.03
CA LEU A 121 3.44 10.89 -27.86
C LEU A 121 3.45 11.63 -29.20
N LYS A 122 4.35 11.26 -30.14
CA LYS A 122 4.36 11.83 -31.49
C LYS A 122 3.10 11.49 -32.30
N GLU A 123 2.58 10.28 -32.17
CA GLU A 123 1.31 9.91 -32.83
C GLU A 123 0.13 10.70 -32.25
N LEU A 124 0.10 10.93 -30.94
CA LEU A 124 -0.90 11.78 -30.29
C LEU A 124 -0.80 13.24 -30.72
N ASP A 125 0.41 13.78 -30.85
CA ASP A 125 0.63 15.15 -31.31
C ASP A 125 0.12 15.34 -32.76
N LYS A 126 0.43 14.39 -33.65
CA LYS A 126 -0.12 14.36 -35.02
C LYS A 126 -1.64 14.25 -35.03
N GLU A 127 -2.23 13.45 -34.14
CA GLU A 127 -3.67 13.27 -34.02
C GLU A 127 -4.34 14.58 -33.60
N ARG A 128 -3.79 15.26 -32.59
CA ARG A 128 -4.25 16.56 -32.09
C ARG A 128 -4.29 17.65 -33.17
N SER A 129 -3.34 17.64 -34.11
CA SER A 129 -3.30 18.62 -35.20
C SER A 129 -4.33 18.38 -36.33
N LYS A 130 -5.12 17.30 -36.29
CA LYS A 130 -6.12 17.01 -37.32
C LYS A 130 -7.39 17.84 -37.12
N ALA A 131 -7.84 18.50 -38.18
CA ALA A 131 -9.05 19.33 -38.15
C ALA A 131 -10.37 18.53 -38.01
N SER A 132 -10.38 17.23 -38.30
CA SER A 132 -11.57 16.39 -38.40
C SER A 132 -11.87 15.53 -37.17
N LEU A 133 -11.44 15.94 -35.98
CA LEU A 133 -11.71 15.18 -34.74
C LEU A 133 -13.16 15.37 -34.32
N ASP A 134 -13.81 14.29 -33.88
CA ASP A 134 -15.11 14.38 -33.21
C ASP A 134 -14.97 15.09 -31.85
N GLU A 135 -16.08 15.63 -31.34
CA GLU A 135 -16.09 16.38 -30.08
C GLU A 135 -15.63 15.53 -28.88
N GLY A 136 -15.96 14.24 -28.84
CA GLY A 136 -15.54 13.35 -27.76
C GLY A 136 -14.03 13.16 -27.73
N ARG A 137 -13.39 13.00 -28.90
CA ARG A 137 -11.93 12.89 -29.00
C ARG A 137 -11.23 14.21 -28.70
N LYS A 138 -11.83 15.36 -29.06
CA LYS A 138 -11.32 16.69 -28.66
C LYS A 138 -11.30 16.83 -27.14
N GLU A 139 -12.36 16.42 -26.46
CA GLU A 139 -12.44 16.44 -25.00
C GLU A 139 -11.38 15.52 -24.36
N GLN A 140 -11.20 14.31 -24.88
CA GLN A 140 -10.15 13.39 -24.42
C GLN A 140 -8.74 13.99 -24.58
N LEU A 141 -8.47 14.66 -25.70
CA LEU A 141 -7.18 15.34 -25.92
C LEU A 141 -7.01 16.54 -25.00
N ALA A 142 -8.08 17.28 -24.68
CA ALA A 142 -8.05 18.34 -23.68
C ALA A 142 -7.71 17.80 -22.28
N LEU A 143 -8.22 16.62 -21.89
CA LEU A 143 -7.81 15.96 -20.65
C LEU A 143 -6.31 15.63 -20.64
N LEU A 144 -5.79 15.05 -21.74
CA LEU A 144 -4.37 14.72 -21.86
C LEU A 144 -3.46 15.96 -21.83
N GLN A 145 -3.94 17.11 -22.33
CA GLN A 145 -3.23 18.39 -22.21
C GLN A 145 -3.06 18.83 -20.76
N ARG A 146 -3.95 18.41 -19.85
CA ARG A 146 -3.84 18.69 -18.41
C ARG A 146 -3.04 17.63 -17.67
N LEU A 147 -3.26 16.35 -18.01
CA LEU A 147 -2.56 15.22 -17.42
C LEU A 147 -2.49 14.04 -18.41
N ALA A 148 -1.30 13.78 -18.96
CA ALA A 148 -1.07 12.60 -19.79
C ALA A 148 -0.63 11.40 -18.94
N PHE A 149 0.35 11.62 -18.06
CA PHE A 149 0.81 10.65 -17.07
C PHE A 149 1.55 11.32 -15.92
N PHE A 150 1.85 10.55 -14.88
CA PHE A 150 2.73 10.95 -13.80
C PHE A 150 3.65 9.80 -13.40
N VAL A 151 4.73 10.13 -12.69
CA VAL A 151 5.82 9.21 -12.36
C VAL A 151 5.89 9.05 -10.85
N LEU A 152 5.91 7.80 -10.40
CA LEU A 152 6.25 7.43 -9.04
C LEU A 152 7.71 7.00 -8.98
N ASP A 153 8.38 7.39 -7.91
CA ASP A 153 9.72 6.90 -7.57
C ASP A 153 9.68 5.40 -7.19
N PRO A 154 10.84 4.76 -6.94
CA PRO A 154 10.88 3.36 -6.53
C PRO A 154 10.09 3.04 -5.24
N ASP A 155 9.94 4.02 -4.35
CA ASP A 155 9.21 3.91 -3.08
C ASP A 155 7.68 4.13 -3.25
N GLY A 156 7.23 4.46 -4.47
CA GLY A 156 5.82 4.66 -4.80
C GLY A 156 5.32 6.09 -4.55
N GLU A 157 6.21 7.03 -4.25
CA GLU A 157 5.86 8.44 -4.01
C GLU A 157 5.83 9.22 -5.33
N LEU A 158 4.94 10.22 -5.41
CA LEU A 158 4.84 11.10 -6.58
C LEU A 158 6.16 11.87 -6.78
N GLU A 159 6.86 11.57 -7.87
CA GLU A 159 8.12 12.22 -8.28
C GLU A 159 7.83 13.38 -9.24
N ARG A 160 7.02 13.16 -10.29
CA ARG A 160 6.78 14.14 -11.37
C ARG A 160 5.42 13.97 -12.03
N VAL A 161 4.89 15.07 -12.58
CA VAL A 161 3.62 15.12 -13.31
C VAL A 161 3.86 15.60 -14.74
N PHE A 162 3.25 14.96 -15.73
CA PHE A 162 3.44 15.27 -17.14
C PHE A 162 2.11 15.56 -17.86
N PRO A 163 1.76 16.84 -18.03
CA PRO A 163 0.88 17.29 -19.10
C PRO A 163 1.43 16.90 -20.48
N LEU A 164 0.57 16.74 -21.50
CA LEU A 164 0.99 16.25 -22.82
C LEU A 164 2.12 17.08 -23.46
N ASP A 165 2.05 18.42 -23.40
CA ASP A 165 3.08 19.28 -24.00
C ASP A 165 4.42 19.20 -23.24
N ASP A 166 4.38 19.01 -21.92
CA ASP A 166 5.56 18.81 -21.10
C ASP A 166 6.19 17.45 -21.37
N ALA A 167 5.37 16.40 -21.53
CA ALA A 167 5.81 15.08 -21.93
C ALA A 167 6.54 15.10 -23.28
N LEU A 168 5.95 15.76 -24.29
CA LEU A 168 6.54 15.91 -25.63
C LEU A 168 7.91 16.61 -25.59
N ARG A 169 8.03 17.67 -24.80
CA ARG A 169 9.31 18.37 -24.60
C ARG A 169 10.31 17.49 -23.86
N TRP A 170 9.86 16.81 -22.81
CA TRP A 170 10.72 16.01 -21.94
C TRP A 170 11.31 14.79 -22.64
N VAL A 171 10.55 14.06 -23.46
CA VAL A 171 11.07 12.90 -24.23
C VAL A 171 12.10 13.29 -25.31
N GLY A 172 12.22 14.59 -25.61
CA GLY A 172 13.31 15.12 -26.44
C GLY A 172 14.64 15.28 -25.71
N SER A 173 14.66 15.21 -24.38
CA SER A 173 15.85 15.43 -23.56
C SER A 173 16.78 14.22 -23.53
N LYS A 174 18.10 14.45 -23.41
CA LYS A 174 19.13 13.41 -23.39
C LYS A 174 19.06 12.46 -22.18
N ASN A 175 18.40 12.89 -21.09
CA ASN A 175 18.38 12.16 -19.83
C ASN A 175 17.04 11.47 -19.53
N ALA A 176 16.02 11.64 -20.38
CA ALA A 176 14.68 11.12 -20.12
C ALA A 176 14.65 9.60 -19.91
N ALA A 177 15.39 8.83 -20.71
CA ALA A 177 15.49 7.37 -20.53
C ALA A 177 16.06 6.96 -19.16
N ARG A 178 17.18 7.59 -18.73
CA ARG A 178 17.78 7.30 -17.41
C ARG A 178 16.83 7.65 -16.26
N GLN A 179 16.02 8.67 -16.46
CA GLN A 179 15.02 9.13 -15.50
C GLN A 179 13.78 8.23 -15.40
N LEU A 180 13.70 7.12 -16.15
CA LEU A 180 12.61 6.13 -16.09
C LEU A 180 13.01 4.82 -15.38
N ALA A 181 14.31 4.59 -15.18
CA ALA A 181 14.83 3.37 -14.56
C ALA A 181 14.25 3.20 -13.13
N GLY A 182 13.67 2.03 -12.85
CA GLY A 182 13.10 1.67 -11.55
C GLY A 182 11.79 2.37 -11.18
N ARG A 183 11.26 3.23 -12.04
CA ARG A 183 10.07 4.05 -11.78
C ARG A 183 8.79 3.45 -12.31
N THR A 184 7.66 3.92 -11.79
CA THR A 184 6.33 3.54 -12.23
C THR A 184 5.65 4.70 -12.93
N LEU A 185 5.17 4.51 -14.15
CA LEU A 185 4.43 5.50 -14.91
C LEU A 185 2.95 5.14 -14.87
N ILE A 186 2.13 6.06 -14.36
CA ILE A 186 0.68 5.93 -14.37
C ILE A 186 0.14 6.85 -15.47
N PHE A 187 -0.34 6.24 -16.54
CA PHE A 187 -0.92 6.90 -17.70
C PHE A 187 -2.42 7.09 -17.56
N SER A 188 -2.94 8.17 -18.12
CA SER A 188 -4.34 8.19 -18.54
C SER A 188 -4.56 7.09 -19.57
N SER A 189 -5.62 6.29 -19.41
CA SER A 189 -6.00 5.27 -20.39
C SER A 189 -6.26 5.85 -21.79
N LEU A 190 -6.60 7.14 -21.86
CA LEU A 190 -6.79 7.90 -23.10
C LEU A 190 -5.51 8.03 -23.95
N ILE A 191 -4.34 7.81 -23.35
CA ILE A 191 -3.07 7.79 -24.09
C ILE A 191 -3.04 6.61 -25.08
N GLY A 192 -3.74 5.51 -24.78
CA GLY A 192 -3.73 4.28 -25.56
C GLY A 192 -2.35 3.61 -25.61
N GLY A 193 -2.04 3.00 -26.75
CA GLY A 193 -0.71 2.43 -26.99
C GLY A 193 -0.47 1.03 -26.42
N LEU A 194 -1.53 0.37 -25.94
CA LEU A 194 -1.53 -1.00 -25.44
C LEU A 194 -2.43 -1.85 -26.34
N GLU A 195 -1.90 -2.96 -26.85
CA GLU A 195 -2.62 -3.89 -27.74
C GLU A 195 -2.23 -5.33 -27.35
N SER A 196 -3.21 -6.18 -27.06
CA SER A 196 -2.98 -7.60 -26.71
C SER A 196 -1.92 -7.82 -25.61
N GLY A 197 -1.83 -6.92 -24.62
CA GLY A 197 -0.86 -6.97 -23.52
C GLY A 197 0.55 -6.47 -23.88
N GLY A 198 0.77 -6.01 -25.11
CA GLY A 198 2.03 -5.48 -25.60
C GLY A 198 2.01 -3.97 -25.89
N LEU A 199 3.19 -3.36 -25.92
CA LEU A 199 3.37 -1.96 -26.25
C LEU A 199 3.34 -1.74 -27.77
N ASP A 200 2.29 -1.09 -28.28
CA ASP A 200 2.19 -0.65 -29.67
C ASP A 200 1.90 0.84 -29.76
N ALA A 201 2.87 1.62 -30.24
CA ALA A 201 2.71 3.08 -30.37
C ALA A 201 1.58 3.50 -31.33
N LYS A 202 1.14 2.62 -32.24
CA LYS A 202 0.06 2.88 -33.19
C LYS A 202 -1.31 2.46 -32.68
N ALA A 203 -1.40 1.67 -31.61
CA ALA A 203 -2.66 1.27 -31.02
C ALA A 203 -3.47 2.50 -30.61
N LYS A 204 -4.68 2.61 -31.16
CA LYS A 204 -5.58 3.75 -30.96
C LYS A 204 -6.66 3.39 -29.95
N GLY A 205 -7.35 4.41 -29.46
CA GLY A 205 -8.43 4.24 -28.49
C GLY A 205 -7.91 4.22 -27.05
N THR A 206 -8.82 3.90 -26.15
CA THR A 206 -8.59 3.86 -24.71
C THR A 206 -7.99 2.51 -24.34
N ALA A 207 -6.86 2.51 -23.62
CA ALA A 207 -6.29 1.29 -23.08
C ALA A 207 -7.21 0.72 -21.96
N PRO A 208 -7.34 -0.60 -21.83
CA PRO A 208 -8.02 -1.20 -20.67
C PRO A 208 -7.39 -0.74 -19.36
N ALA A 209 -8.21 -0.47 -18.34
CA ALA A 209 -7.75 0.00 -17.03
C ALA A 209 -8.48 -0.74 -15.89
N ALA A 210 -7.80 -0.94 -14.75
CA ALA A 210 -8.35 -1.66 -13.60
C ALA A 210 -9.50 -0.90 -12.93
N ASP A 211 -9.48 0.42 -13.02
CA ASP A 211 -10.42 1.32 -12.33
C ASP A 211 -11.72 1.56 -13.11
N GLU A 212 -11.99 0.78 -14.16
CA GLU A 212 -13.26 0.76 -14.89
C GLU A 212 -14.34 -0.03 -14.14
N GLU A 213 -15.62 0.20 -14.48
CA GLU A 213 -16.74 -0.50 -13.83
C GLU A 213 -16.67 -2.02 -14.03
N ALA A 214 -16.24 -2.45 -15.21
CA ALA A 214 -15.82 -3.81 -15.49
C ALA A 214 -14.28 -3.82 -15.56
N PRO A 215 -13.56 -4.40 -14.58
CA PRO A 215 -12.10 -4.44 -14.63
C PRO A 215 -11.63 -5.27 -15.84
N PHE A 216 -10.41 -5.01 -16.31
CA PHE A 216 -9.84 -5.85 -17.37
C PHE A 216 -9.78 -7.32 -16.89
N GLY A 217 -10.36 -8.22 -17.68
CA GLY A 217 -10.55 -9.63 -17.32
C GLY A 217 -11.97 -9.99 -16.83
N GLY A 218 -12.85 -9.02 -16.65
CA GLY A 218 -14.25 -9.23 -16.23
C GLY A 218 -14.42 -9.36 -14.72
N GLU A 219 -15.67 -9.59 -14.28
CA GLU A 219 -15.92 -9.91 -12.87
C GLU A 219 -15.26 -11.24 -12.50
N SER A 220 -14.62 -11.26 -11.32
CA SER A 220 -13.89 -12.41 -10.81
C SER A 220 -14.66 -13.03 -9.65
N ASP A 221 -14.79 -14.36 -9.65
CA ASP A 221 -15.36 -15.13 -8.54
C ASP A 221 -14.39 -15.26 -7.34
N LEU A 222 -13.15 -14.79 -7.48
CA LEU A 222 -12.18 -14.74 -6.38
C LEU A 222 -12.59 -13.71 -5.32
N ASP A 223 -12.40 -14.07 -4.05
CA ASP A 223 -12.57 -13.20 -2.89
C ASP A 223 -11.27 -13.16 -2.07
N PRO A 224 -10.48 -12.06 -2.11
CA PRO A 224 -10.76 -10.83 -2.84
C PRO A 224 -10.53 -10.95 -4.36
N PRO A 225 -11.15 -10.08 -5.18
CA PRO A 225 -10.87 -10.00 -6.60
C PRO A 225 -9.43 -9.49 -6.85
N PRO A 226 -8.81 -9.81 -8.02
CA PRO A 226 -7.46 -9.34 -8.36
C PRO A 226 -7.29 -7.82 -8.36
N VAL A 227 -8.39 -7.10 -8.67
CA VAL A 227 -8.48 -5.64 -8.57
C VAL A 227 -9.33 -5.32 -7.35
N THR A 228 -8.71 -4.76 -6.31
CA THR A 228 -9.32 -4.54 -4.99
C THR A 228 -9.83 -3.12 -4.76
N PHE A 229 -9.73 -2.23 -5.75
CA PHE A 229 -10.31 -0.89 -5.72
C PHE A 229 -11.12 -0.59 -6.99
N ARG A 230 -12.10 0.31 -6.90
CA ARG A 230 -12.86 0.86 -8.04
C ARG A 230 -12.90 2.37 -7.90
N VAL A 231 -12.85 3.08 -9.02
CA VAL A 231 -13.00 4.54 -9.03
C VAL A 231 -14.19 4.91 -9.91
N ARG A 232 -15.10 5.75 -9.43
CA ARG A 232 -16.25 6.22 -10.21
C ARG A 232 -16.40 7.72 -10.06
N GLN A 233 -16.86 8.38 -11.12
CA GLN A 233 -17.38 9.72 -10.98
C GLN A 233 -18.77 9.65 -10.35
N ALA A 234 -19.01 10.44 -9.31
CA ALA A 234 -20.23 10.45 -8.54
C ALA A 234 -20.71 11.87 -8.27
N THR A 235 -22.02 12.09 -8.35
CA THR A 235 -22.70 13.29 -7.83
C THR A 235 -23.18 13.05 -6.39
N GLU A 236 -23.76 14.07 -5.76
CA GLU A 236 -24.24 14.07 -4.37
C GLU A 236 -25.29 12.98 -4.04
N GLN A 237 -25.87 12.34 -5.06
CA GLN A 237 -26.94 11.34 -4.91
C GLN A 237 -26.47 9.91 -5.23
N ALA A 238 -25.24 9.73 -5.73
CA ALA A 238 -24.72 8.44 -6.19
C ALA A 238 -23.88 7.77 -5.10
N HIS A 239 -24.53 7.21 -4.09
CA HIS A 239 -23.85 6.74 -2.88
C HIS A 239 -24.26 5.32 -2.53
N GLU A 240 -23.68 4.37 -3.25
CA GLU A 240 -23.25 3.02 -2.81
C GLU A 240 -23.21 2.08 -4.02
N LEU A 241 -22.28 1.13 -4.01
CA LEU A 241 -22.33 0.01 -4.94
C LEU A 241 -23.32 -1.01 -4.36
N GLU A 242 -24.10 -1.68 -5.22
CA GLU A 242 -25.09 -2.68 -4.79
C GLU A 242 -24.46 -3.81 -3.97
N ASP A 243 -23.19 -4.13 -4.25
CA ASP A 243 -22.44 -5.13 -3.51
C ASP A 243 -21.81 -4.53 -2.23
N PRO A 244 -22.27 -4.93 -1.04
CA PRO A 244 -21.82 -4.39 0.25
C PRO A 244 -20.35 -4.70 0.56
N ARG A 245 -19.70 -5.55 -0.25
CA ARG A 245 -18.26 -5.82 -0.16
C ARG A 245 -17.41 -4.68 -0.72
N TRP A 246 -18.00 -3.74 -1.47
CA TRP A 246 -17.33 -2.52 -1.88
C TRP A 246 -17.69 -1.35 -0.96
N ARG A 247 -16.73 -0.92 -0.14
CA ARG A 247 -16.91 0.24 0.74
C ARG A 247 -16.36 1.50 0.10
N LEU A 248 -17.15 2.57 0.10
CA LEU A 248 -16.67 3.90 -0.26
C LEU A 248 -15.59 4.32 0.74
N ARG A 249 -14.38 4.58 0.24
CA ARG A 249 -13.23 5.00 1.05
C ARG A 249 -13.03 6.50 1.04
N GLU A 250 -13.06 7.08 -0.15
CA GLU A 250 -12.67 8.47 -0.33
C GLU A 250 -13.52 9.14 -1.40
N ARG A 251 -13.72 10.45 -1.24
CA ARG A 251 -14.25 11.30 -2.29
C ARG A 251 -13.26 12.42 -2.57
N LEU A 252 -12.69 12.41 -3.76
CA LEU A 252 -11.83 13.48 -4.23
C LEU A 252 -12.67 14.47 -5.03
N PRO A 253 -12.69 15.78 -4.69
CA PRO A 253 -13.36 16.78 -5.50
C PRO A 253 -12.83 16.76 -6.93
N LEU A 254 -13.70 16.56 -7.91
CA LEU A 254 -13.33 16.58 -9.33
C LEU A 254 -13.69 17.92 -9.98
N ARG A 255 -14.91 18.41 -9.72
CA ARG A 255 -15.41 19.68 -10.28
C ARG A 255 -16.12 20.47 -9.20
N VAL A 256 -15.82 21.77 -9.14
CA VAL A 256 -16.48 22.75 -8.26
C VAL A 256 -17.24 23.77 -9.10
N ASP A 257 -18.30 24.36 -8.55
CA ASP A 257 -18.98 25.51 -9.15
C ASP A 257 -18.24 26.83 -8.85
N ALA A 258 -18.85 27.96 -9.24
CA ALA A 258 -18.26 29.29 -9.06
C ALA A 258 -18.24 29.72 -7.59
N GLU A 259 -19.13 29.15 -6.78
CA GLU A 259 -19.29 29.39 -5.35
C GLU A 259 -18.38 28.50 -4.50
N GLY A 260 -17.76 27.47 -5.10
CA GLY A 260 -16.81 26.56 -4.46
C GLY A 260 -17.44 25.25 -3.98
N GLU A 261 -18.71 24.98 -4.29
CA GLU A 261 -19.39 23.73 -3.97
C GLU A 261 -18.98 22.63 -4.97
N VAL A 262 -18.79 21.41 -4.45
CA VAL A 262 -18.30 20.28 -5.26
C VAL A 262 -19.46 19.64 -6.02
N LEU A 263 -19.50 19.86 -7.34
CA LEU A 263 -20.50 19.33 -8.26
C LEU A 263 -20.30 17.84 -8.58
N CYS A 264 -19.05 17.37 -8.61
CA CYS A 264 -18.71 16.00 -8.96
C CYS A 264 -17.49 15.53 -8.17
N TRP A 265 -17.50 14.27 -7.78
CA TRP A 265 -16.48 13.61 -7.01
C TRP A 265 -15.89 12.44 -7.80
N LEU A 266 -14.61 12.13 -7.57
CA LEU A 266 -14.09 10.79 -7.77
C LEU A 266 -14.30 10.01 -6.47
N ALA A 267 -15.26 9.10 -6.49
CA ALA A 267 -15.53 8.15 -5.43
C ALA A 267 -14.62 6.92 -5.60
N VAL A 268 -13.78 6.67 -4.61
CA VAL A 268 -12.88 5.50 -4.58
C VAL A 268 -13.46 4.48 -3.62
N TYR A 269 -13.73 3.28 -4.13
CA TYR A 269 -14.26 2.14 -3.39
C TYR A 269 -13.15 1.11 -3.20
N LYS A 270 -13.11 0.43 -2.06
CA LYS A 270 -12.21 -0.70 -1.82
C LYS A 270 -13.00 -1.93 -1.35
N TRP A 271 -12.46 -3.10 -1.65
CA TRP A 271 -12.99 -4.37 -1.17
C TRP A 271 -12.82 -4.48 0.37
N THR A 272 -13.84 -4.95 1.08
CA THR A 272 -13.89 -4.98 2.56
C THR A 272 -12.68 -5.64 3.20
N ASN A 273 -12.22 -6.76 2.65
CA ASN A 273 -11.08 -7.52 3.18
C ASN A 273 -9.73 -7.15 2.56
N ALA A 274 -9.70 -6.16 1.66
CA ALA A 274 -8.49 -5.62 1.05
C ALA A 274 -8.09 -4.28 1.68
N ALA A 275 -8.42 -4.07 2.96
CA ALA A 275 -7.96 -2.90 3.71
C ALA A 275 -6.42 -2.85 3.67
N GLU A 276 -5.88 -1.84 3.00
CA GLU A 276 -4.44 -1.66 2.82
C GLU A 276 -3.83 -0.79 3.93
N THR A 277 -4.68 -0.04 4.65
CA THR A 277 -4.27 0.82 5.77
C THR A 277 -4.96 0.42 7.07
N GLU A 278 -4.46 0.90 8.21
CA GLU A 278 -5.13 0.67 9.49
C GLU A 278 -6.41 1.48 9.63
N GLU A 279 -6.39 2.70 9.10
CA GLU A 279 -7.56 3.56 9.00
C GLU A 279 -8.70 2.82 8.30
N ASP A 280 -8.36 2.09 7.22
CA ASP A 280 -9.28 1.26 6.47
C ASP A 280 -9.88 0.12 7.32
N ARG A 281 -9.07 -0.47 8.20
CA ARG A 281 -9.48 -1.55 9.12
C ARG A 281 -10.32 -1.05 10.29
N SER A 282 -10.28 0.25 10.61
CA SER A 282 -11.05 0.82 11.71
C SER A 282 -12.49 1.23 11.31
N VAL A 283 -12.85 1.07 10.03
CA VAL A 283 -14.20 1.27 9.50
C VAL A 283 -14.90 -0.06 9.26
N GLY A 284 -16.02 -0.32 9.94
CA GLY A 284 -16.83 -1.53 9.83
C GLY A 284 -18.02 -1.56 10.78
N ARG A 285 -18.50 -2.76 11.12
CA ARG A 285 -19.51 -2.92 12.19
C ARG A 285 -18.98 -2.26 13.48
N PRO A 286 -19.73 -1.35 14.11
CA PRO A 286 -19.32 -0.75 15.38
C PRO A 286 -18.95 -1.80 16.40
N GLN A 287 -17.73 -1.69 16.93
CA GLN A 287 -17.18 -2.60 17.92
C GLN A 287 -16.49 -1.79 19.01
N SER A 288 -16.84 -2.05 20.27
CA SER A 288 -16.21 -1.35 21.39
C SER A 288 -14.73 -1.68 21.48
N LEU A 289 -13.94 -0.76 22.04
CA LEU A 289 -12.50 -0.97 22.21
C LEU A 289 -12.20 -2.19 23.08
N ALA A 290 -12.96 -2.38 24.16
CA ALA A 290 -12.81 -3.51 25.07
C ALA A 290 -13.13 -4.85 24.39
N GLU A 291 -14.21 -4.91 23.59
CA GLU A 291 -14.58 -6.10 22.83
C GLU A 291 -13.50 -6.49 21.81
N HIS A 292 -12.99 -5.51 21.05
CA HIS A 292 -11.92 -5.77 20.08
C HIS A 292 -10.65 -6.29 20.77
N GLN A 293 -10.20 -5.62 21.84
CA GLN A 293 -9.01 -6.01 22.59
C GLN A 293 -9.11 -7.44 23.15
N GLU A 294 -10.30 -7.83 23.61
CA GLU A 294 -10.56 -9.18 24.10
C GLU A 294 -10.44 -10.22 22.97
N TRP A 295 -11.02 -9.94 21.80
CA TRP A 295 -10.89 -10.83 20.65
C TRP A 295 -9.43 -10.96 20.19
N VAL A 296 -8.68 -9.85 20.14
CA VAL A 296 -7.25 -9.90 19.79
C VAL A 296 -6.45 -10.70 20.82
N ARG A 297 -6.80 -10.59 22.12
CA ARG A 297 -6.17 -11.39 23.18
C ARG A 297 -6.40 -12.89 22.95
N GLU A 298 -7.65 -13.31 22.78
CA GLU A 298 -8.00 -14.72 22.56
C GLU A 298 -7.30 -15.28 21.31
N ARG A 299 -7.23 -14.50 20.23
CA ARG A 299 -6.50 -14.87 19.01
C ARG A 299 -5.00 -15.02 19.26
N ALA A 300 -4.39 -14.06 19.96
CA ALA A 300 -2.96 -14.08 20.26
C ALA A 300 -2.55 -15.24 21.16
N GLU A 301 -3.36 -15.55 22.19
CA GLU A 301 -3.17 -16.71 23.08
C GLU A 301 -3.29 -18.03 22.30
N GLY A 302 -4.35 -18.18 21.50
CA GLY A 302 -4.55 -19.37 20.69
C GLY A 302 -3.42 -19.59 19.66
N GLU A 303 -2.91 -18.53 19.05
CA GLU A 303 -1.76 -18.57 18.14
C GLU A 303 -0.48 -18.98 18.88
N ALA A 304 -0.20 -18.37 20.03
CA ALA A 304 0.97 -18.70 20.85
C ALA A 304 0.98 -20.17 21.29
N GLN A 305 -0.16 -20.68 21.75
CA GLN A 305 -0.33 -22.07 22.17
C GLN A 305 -0.16 -23.04 21.00
N SER A 306 -0.78 -22.73 19.84
CA SER A 306 -0.68 -23.57 18.64
C SER A 306 0.76 -23.65 18.10
N LEU A 307 1.54 -22.58 18.28
CA LEU A 307 2.93 -22.49 17.88
C LEU A 307 3.91 -23.03 18.94
N GLY A 308 3.42 -23.42 20.12
CA GLY A 308 4.24 -23.93 21.22
C GLY A 308 5.19 -22.88 21.81
N LEU A 309 4.78 -21.61 21.85
CA LEU A 309 5.55 -20.56 22.48
C LEU A 309 5.59 -20.74 24.01
N SER A 310 6.63 -20.20 24.65
CA SER A 310 6.73 -20.22 26.12
C SER A 310 5.61 -19.41 26.78
N GLU A 311 5.20 -19.79 27.98
CA GLU A 311 4.20 -19.07 28.81
C GLU A 311 4.53 -17.57 28.96
N SER A 312 5.82 -17.22 29.08
CA SER A 312 6.28 -15.83 29.12
C SER A 312 5.90 -15.05 27.85
N LEU A 313 6.13 -15.61 26.66
CA LEU A 313 5.79 -14.99 25.38
C LEU A 313 4.27 -14.91 25.17
N GLU A 314 3.53 -15.96 25.54
CA GLU A 314 2.07 -15.95 25.51
C GLU A 314 1.51 -14.81 26.36
N ARG A 315 2.00 -14.67 27.60
CA ARG A 315 1.63 -13.56 28.49
C ARG A 315 1.96 -12.19 27.89
N VAL A 316 3.14 -12.01 27.30
CA VAL A 316 3.52 -10.74 26.65
C VAL A 316 2.61 -10.43 25.47
N LEU A 317 2.30 -11.42 24.62
CA LEU A 317 1.40 -11.25 23.48
C LEU A 317 -0.02 -10.87 23.92
N ALA A 318 -0.56 -11.56 24.93
CA ALA A 318 -1.87 -11.26 25.51
C ALA A 318 -1.92 -9.84 26.09
N ALA A 319 -0.89 -9.42 26.83
CA ALA A 319 -0.81 -8.08 27.40
C ALA A 319 -0.66 -6.98 26.32
N ALA A 320 0.10 -7.26 25.25
CA ALA A 320 0.22 -6.35 24.11
C ALA A 320 -1.13 -6.25 23.35
N ALA A 321 -1.83 -7.37 23.14
CA ALA A 321 -3.17 -7.41 22.54
C ALA A 321 -4.17 -6.55 23.31
N LEU A 322 -4.17 -6.60 24.65
CA LEU A 322 -5.01 -5.76 25.50
C LEU A 322 -4.62 -4.27 25.52
N SER A 323 -3.49 -3.90 24.92
CA SER A 323 -2.94 -2.54 24.99
C SER A 323 -2.75 -1.85 23.64
N HIS A 324 -2.69 -2.60 22.53
CA HIS A 324 -2.24 -2.10 21.23
C HIS A 324 -3.06 -0.90 20.73
N ASP A 325 -4.37 -0.96 20.93
CA ASP A 325 -5.35 0.03 20.44
C ASP A 325 -5.75 1.09 21.47
N GLU A 326 -5.11 1.16 22.64
CA GLU A 326 -5.52 2.09 23.70
C GLU A 326 -5.44 3.58 23.31
N GLY A 327 -4.59 3.93 22.35
CA GLY A 327 -4.56 5.26 21.74
C GLY A 327 -5.82 5.63 20.96
N LYS A 328 -6.63 4.66 20.51
CA LYS A 328 -7.92 4.94 19.84
C LYS A 328 -8.90 5.65 20.78
N ARG A 329 -8.68 5.59 22.09
CA ARG A 329 -9.45 6.30 23.11
C ARG A 329 -9.32 7.83 23.03
N ALA A 330 -8.29 8.33 22.35
CA ALA A 330 -8.07 9.76 22.15
C ALA A 330 -9.33 10.43 21.56
N ARG A 331 -9.68 11.60 22.09
CA ARG A 331 -10.89 12.32 21.67
C ARG A 331 -10.87 12.58 20.15
N ARG A 332 -9.72 13.03 19.66
CA ARG A 332 -9.47 13.28 18.25
C ARG A 332 -9.65 12.05 17.37
N TRP A 333 -9.25 10.88 17.86
CA TRP A 333 -9.46 9.62 17.15
C TRP A 333 -10.96 9.30 17.05
N GLN A 334 -11.67 9.31 18.18
CA GLN A 334 -13.11 9.05 18.19
C GLN A 334 -13.89 10.07 17.33
N GLU A 335 -13.50 11.36 17.34
CA GLU A 335 -14.07 12.39 16.47
C GLU A 335 -13.75 12.17 14.98
N ALA A 336 -12.49 11.86 14.66
CA ALA A 336 -12.06 11.56 13.28
C ALA A 336 -12.84 10.37 12.70
N PHE A 337 -13.07 9.33 13.49
CA PHE A 337 -13.81 8.14 13.10
C PHE A 337 -15.32 8.25 13.29
N ARG A 338 -15.84 9.42 13.70
CA ARG A 338 -17.27 9.68 13.95
C ARG A 338 -17.91 8.62 14.85
N ALA A 339 -17.19 8.24 15.90
CA ALA A 339 -17.65 7.24 16.85
C ALA A 339 -19.00 7.65 17.47
N PRO A 340 -19.93 6.69 17.66
CA PRO A 340 -21.18 6.96 18.38
C PRO A 340 -20.94 7.56 19.78
N SER A 341 -21.85 8.41 20.22
CA SER A 341 -21.76 9.08 21.53
C SER A 341 -22.03 8.15 22.73
N GLU A 342 -22.74 7.05 22.52
CA GLU A 342 -23.05 6.03 23.52
C GLU A 342 -22.31 4.73 23.21
N GLY A 343 -21.98 3.93 24.23
CA GLY A 343 -21.35 2.60 24.05
C GLY A 343 -19.85 2.61 23.74
N GLY A 344 -19.22 3.78 23.66
CA GLY A 344 -17.78 3.94 23.41
C GLY A 344 -16.89 3.80 24.67
N PRO A 345 -15.56 3.86 24.51
CA PRO A 345 -14.81 4.14 23.28
C PRO A 345 -14.86 2.98 22.27
N TYR A 346 -14.78 3.30 20.98
CA TYR A 346 -14.86 2.33 19.88
C TYR A 346 -13.49 2.02 19.28
N ALA A 347 -13.25 0.75 18.96
CA ALA A 347 -12.13 0.33 18.10
C ALA A 347 -12.50 0.40 16.61
N LYS A 348 -13.76 0.08 16.28
CA LYS A 348 -14.30 0.10 14.92
C LYS A 348 -15.57 0.96 14.86
N THR A 349 -15.74 1.75 13.80
CA THR A 349 -16.92 2.62 13.58
C THR A 349 -17.46 2.49 12.16
N LEU A 350 -18.67 2.99 11.88
CA LEU A 350 -19.23 2.95 10.52
C LEU A 350 -18.50 3.87 9.51
N GLY A 351 -17.71 4.84 10.00
CA GLY A 351 -17.15 5.90 9.16
C GLY A 351 -18.20 6.92 8.69
N PRO A 352 -17.88 7.74 7.67
CA PRO A 352 -16.58 7.86 7.02
C PRO A 352 -15.54 8.55 7.92
N LEU A 353 -14.27 8.20 7.73
CA LEU A 353 -13.13 8.79 8.43
C LEU A 353 -12.87 10.23 7.96
N ASN A 354 -12.61 11.13 8.90
CA ASN A 354 -12.05 12.46 8.63
C ASN A 354 -10.57 12.50 9.02
N VAL A 355 -9.70 12.16 8.07
CA VAL A 355 -8.23 12.09 8.25
C VAL A 355 -7.65 13.44 8.71
N ALA A 356 -8.22 14.56 8.26
CA ALA A 356 -7.73 15.89 8.63
C ALA A 356 -7.79 16.14 10.15
N LEU A 357 -8.75 15.52 10.85
CA LEU A 357 -8.84 15.64 12.31
C LEU A 357 -7.71 14.91 13.02
N LEU A 358 -7.13 13.85 12.46
CA LEU A 358 -6.01 13.13 13.10
C LEU A 358 -4.77 14.01 13.20
N GLY A 359 -4.49 14.85 12.19
CA GLY A 359 -3.40 15.84 12.24
C GLY A 359 -2.04 15.21 12.58
N GLY A 360 -1.74 14.03 12.02
CA GLY A 360 -0.52 13.27 12.29
C GLY A 360 -0.57 12.37 13.54
N TYR A 361 -1.69 12.30 14.26
CA TYR A 361 -1.88 11.41 15.41
C TYR A 361 -1.73 9.93 15.04
N ARG A 362 -1.09 9.17 15.92
CA ARG A 362 -0.74 7.75 15.77
C ARG A 362 -1.16 7.00 17.04
N HIS A 363 -2.21 6.19 16.96
CA HIS A 363 -2.75 5.53 18.14
C HIS A 363 -1.75 4.53 18.75
N GLU A 364 -0.84 3.93 17.98
CA GLU A 364 0.23 3.09 18.52
C GLU A 364 1.18 3.87 19.45
N PHE A 365 1.44 5.15 19.15
CA PHE A 365 2.24 6.02 20.02
C PHE A 365 1.42 6.53 21.21
N GLY A 366 0.11 6.74 21.00
CA GLY A 366 -0.87 7.06 22.04
C GLY A 366 -1.15 5.91 23.03
N SER A 367 -0.93 4.66 22.62
CA SER A 367 -1.13 3.44 23.41
C SER A 367 0.00 3.18 24.42
N LEU A 368 1.22 3.67 24.15
CA LEU A 368 2.40 3.38 24.99
C LEU A 368 2.26 3.72 26.47
N PRO A 369 1.62 4.83 26.89
CA PRO A 369 1.37 5.13 28.30
C PRO A 369 0.52 4.07 28.99
N TYR A 370 -0.56 3.63 28.34
CA TYR A 370 -1.44 2.57 28.86
C TYR A 370 -0.71 1.22 28.92
N ALA A 371 0.09 0.92 27.89
CA ALA A 371 0.93 -0.27 27.88
C ALA A 371 2.01 -0.24 28.98
N ALA A 372 2.55 0.94 29.29
CA ALA A 372 3.54 1.13 30.36
C ALA A 372 2.95 0.89 31.75
N GLU A 373 1.68 1.26 31.97
CA GLU A 373 0.95 0.93 33.20
C GLU A 373 0.78 -0.59 33.37
N ARG A 374 0.60 -1.35 32.28
CA ARG A 374 0.53 -2.82 32.33
C ARG A 374 1.90 -3.48 32.48
N ALA A 375 2.96 -2.85 31.97
CA ALA A 375 4.35 -3.30 32.02
C ALA A 375 5.03 -2.98 33.37
N ASP A 376 4.33 -3.27 34.46
CA ASP A 376 4.76 -3.10 35.85
C ASP A 376 6.09 -3.86 36.14
N PRO A 377 7.16 -3.17 36.60
CA PRO A 377 8.43 -3.79 36.94
C PRO A 377 8.35 -4.94 37.95
N ASP A 378 7.33 -4.94 38.83
CA ASP A 378 7.17 -6.00 39.83
C ASP A 378 6.59 -7.30 39.23
N ARG A 379 6.02 -7.22 38.02
CA ARG A 379 5.31 -8.34 37.36
C ARG A 379 6.02 -8.87 36.11
N TRP A 380 6.92 -8.07 35.55
CA TRP A 380 7.55 -8.34 34.26
C TRP A 380 9.05 -8.08 34.33
N THR A 381 9.82 -8.98 33.73
CA THR A 381 11.26 -8.76 33.52
C THR A 381 11.49 -7.60 32.54
N ASP A 382 12.68 -6.99 32.57
CA ASP A 382 13.00 -5.88 31.67
C ASP A 382 12.85 -6.25 30.18
N ASP A 383 13.19 -7.49 29.82
CA ASP A 383 13.05 -7.98 28.45
C ASP A 383 11.58 -8.15 28.03
N GLU A 384 10.72 -8.63 28.93
CA GLU A 384 9.28 -8.76 28.68
C GLU A 384 8.62 -7.40 28.57
N ARG A 385 9.02 -6.44 29.42
CA ARG A 385 8.54 -5.04 29.37
C ARG A 385 8.91 -4.38 28.05
N ASP A 386 10.17 -4.54 27.64
CA ASP A 386 10.62 -4.05 26.34
C ASP A 386 9.84 -4.71 25.20
N LEU A 387 9.66 -6.03 25.21
CA LEU A 387 8.92 -6.69 24.14
C LEU A 387 7.46 -6.23 24.10
N LEU A 388 6.76 -6.16 25.24
CA LEU A 388 5.38 -5.69 25.33
C LEU A 388 5.23 -4.28 24.73
N LEU A 389 6.04 -3.32 25.20
CA LEU A 389 5.97 -1.94 24.73
C LEU A 389 6.36 -1.80 23.26
N HIS A 390 7.26 -2.65 22.77
CA HIS A 390 7.65 -2.67 21.37
C HIS A 390 6.55 -3.22 20.48
N LEU A 391 5.91 -4.33 20.85
CA LEU A 391 4.80 -4.91 20.10
C LEU A 391 3.65 -3.91 19.97
N VAL A 392 3.33 -3.18 21.04
CA VAL A 392 2.34 -2.09 21.01
C VAL A 392 2.81 -0.95 20.09
N ALA A 393 4.07 -0.53 20.12
CA ALA A 393 4.56 0.53 19.24
C ALA A 393 4.61 0.12 17.75
N ALA A 394 4.90 -1.15 17.48
CA ALA A 394 5.22 -1.67 16.15
C ALA A 394 4.06 -2.40 15.47
N HIS A 395 2.87 -2.47 16.08
CA HIS A 395 1.76 -3.27 15.55
C HIS A 395 1.24 -2.81 14.17
N HIS A 396 1.60 -1.60 13.70
CA HIS A 396 1.35 -1.18 12.30
C HIS A 396 2.59 -1.22 11.41
N GLY A 397 3.65 -1.93 11.81
CA GLY A 397 4.92 -2.02 11.09
C GLY A 397 5.82 -0.78 11.23
N TYR A 398 5.45 0.13 12.13
CA TYR A 398 6.26 1.28 12.51
C TYR A 398 7.18 0.95 13.70
N ALA A 399 7.83 1.95 14.32
CA ALA A 399 8.76 1.74 15.43
C ALA A 399 10.02 0.90 15.08
N ARG A 400 10.38 0.84 13.79
CA ARG A 400 11.56 0.13 13.27
C ARG A 400 12.56 1.10 12.63
N PRO A 401 13.38 1.84 13.40
CA PRO A 401 13.45 1.85 14.86
C PRO A 401 12.60 2.97 15.49
N PHE A 402 11.98 3.84 14.69
CA PHE A 402 11.54 5.16 15.14
C PHE A 402 10.02 5.36 15.01
N LEU A 403 9.47 6.15 15.93
CA LEU A 403 8.14 6.76 15.84
C LEU A 403 8.28 8.27 16.04
N ARG A 404 7.59 9.05 15.22
CA ARG A 404 7.65 10.51 15.31
C ARG A 404 6.99 11.01 16.62
N PRO A 405 7.55 12.05 17.26
CA PRO A 405 7.01 12.57 18.51
C PRO A 405 5.71 13.39 18.34
N ASP A 406 5.32 13.75 17.12
CA ASP A 406 4.09 14.49 16.80
C ASP A 406 2.84 13.60 16.73
N GLY A 407 2.99 12.28 16.90
CA GLY A 407 1.90 11.31 16.83
C GLY A 407 1.04 11.15 18.09
N CYS A 408 1.16 12.00 19.12
CA CYS A 408 0.39 11.84 20.36
C CYS A 408 -0.08 13.19 20.91
N GLU A 409 -1.28 13.20 21.48
CA GLU A 409 -1.93 14.43 21.99
C GLU A 409 -1.69 14.72 23.47
N GLN A 410 -0.99 13.84 24.18
CA GLN A 410 -0.74 14.01 25.62
C GLN A 410 0.18 15.18 25.96
N ALA A 411 1.06 15.55 25.02
CA ALA A 411 2.02 16.64 25.20
C ALA A 411 2.49 17.16 23.84
N PRO A 412 3.03 18.39 23.75
CA PRO A 412 3.65 18.88 22.52
C PRO A 412 4.85 17.99 22.12
N PRO A 413 5.22 17.93 20.82
CA PRO A 413 6.26 17.05 20.32
C PRO A 413 7.59 17.14 21.07
N SER A 414 8.01 18.35 21.47
CA SER A 414 9.24 18.60 22.22
C SER A 414 9.31 17.89 23.57
N ARG A 415 8.16 17.59 24.20
CA ARG A 415 8.07 16.82 25.45
C ARG A 415 7.97 15.32 25.23
N LEU A 416 7.73 14.89 23.99
CA LEU A 416 7.58 13.48 23.60
C LEU A 416 8.85 12.91 22.93
N GLU A 417 9.86 13.75 22.70
CA GLU A 417 11.16 13.33 22.17
C GLU A 417 11.81 12.23 23.00
N SER A 418 11.74 12.30 24.33
CA SER A 418 12.29 11.25 25.21
C SER A 418 11.59 9.91 25.02
N ARG A 419 10.26 9.91 24.84
CA ARG A 419 9.46 8.71 24.56
C ARG A 419 9.82 8.12 23.19
N SER A 420 9.93 8.96 22.18
CA SER A 420 10.34 8.57 20.83
C SER A 420 11.77 7.99 20.80
N ARG A 421 12.69 8.62 21.54
CA ARG A 421 14.04 8.09 21.77
C ARG A 421 14.01 6.73 22.44
N GLU A 422 13.14 6.54 23.44
CA GLU A 422 13.03 5.26 24.14
C GLU A 422 12.48 4.15 23.24
N VAL A 423 11.52 4.44 22.35
CA VAL A 423 11.09 3.51 21.29
C VAL A 423 12.29 3.04 20.45
N THR A 424 13.15 3.99 20.07
CA THR A 424 14.37 3.69 19.29
C THR A 424 15.35 2.81 20.05
N LEU A 425 15.65 3.15 21.31
CA LEU A 425 16.58 2.38 22.14
C LEU A 425 16.07 0.96 22.40
N ARG A 426 14.77 0.82 22.66
CA ARG A 426 14.09 -0.47 22.85
C ARG A 426 14.18 -1.36 21.62
N TYR A 427 13.94 -0.81 20.42
CA TYR A 427 14.11 -1.55 19.17
C TYR A 427 15.52 -2.15 19.07
N PHE A 428 16.57 -1.38 19.38
CA PHE A 428 17.95 -1.89 19.33
C PHE A 428 18.26 -2.92 20.43
N ARG A 429 17.67 -2.80 21.64
CA ARG A 429 17.79 -3.83 22.68
C ARG A 429 17.16 -5.16 22.22
N LEU A 430 15.96 -5.09 21.66
CA LEU A 430 15.25 -6.27 21.15
C LEU A 430 15.90 -6.86 19.90
N GLN A 431 16.42 -6.04 19.00
CA GLN A 431 17.20 -6.51 17.85
C GLN A 431 18.45 -7.28 18.27
N ARG A 432 19.15 -6.84 19.33
CA ARG A 432 20.29 -7.60 19.86
C ARG A 432 19.86 -8.97 20.40
N ARG A 433 18.72 -9.04 21.09
CA ARG A 433 18.19 -10.26 21.71
C ARG A 433 17.60 -11.26 20.71
N TRP A 434 16.70 -10.79 19.83
CA TRP A 434 15.90 -11.65 18.96
C TRP A 434 16.40 -11.68 17.51
N GLY A 435 17.27 -10.76 17.13
CA GLY A 435 17.66 -10.54 15.74
C GLY A 435 16.52 -10.02 14.87
N PRO A 436 16.83 -9.66 13.61
CA PRO A 436 15.87 -9.02 12.71
C PRO A 436 14.67 -9.91 12.40
N TRP A 437 14.91 -11.22 12.23
CA TRP A 437 13.86 -12.20 11.95
C TRP A 437 13.02 -12.55 13.16
N GLY A 438 13.64 -12.78 14.32
CA GLY A 438 12.90 -13.14 15.54
C GLY A 438 11.97 -12.02 16.00
N LEU A 439 12.45 -10.78 15.97
CA LEU A 439 11.61 -9.63 16.32
C LEU A 439 10.48 -9.40 15.30
N ALA A 440 10.77 -9.56 14.00
CA ALA A 440 9.74 -9.47 12.95
C ALA A 440 8.67 -10.55 13.06
N TYR A 441 9.07 -11.76 13.46
CA TYR A 441 8.14 -12.86 13.71
C TYR A 441 7.19 -12.53 14.87
N LEU A 442 7.72 -12.09 16.02
CA LEU A 442 6.90 -11.73 17.18
C LEU A 442 5.91 -10.58 16.89
N GLU A 443 6.34 -9.56 16.15
CA GLU A 443 5.45 -8.50 15.68
C GLU A 443 4.39 -8.99 14.68
N ALA A 444 4.72 -9.97 13.84
CA ALA A 444 3.78 -10.56 12.91
C ALA A 444 2.67 -11.34 13.62
N LEU A 445 2.96 -11.98 14.76
CA LEU A 445 1.95 -12.67 15.57
C LEU A 445 0.88 -11.72 16.10
N LEU A 446 1.29 -10.60 16.73
CA LEU A 446 0.31 -9.61 17.20
C LEU A 446 -0.51 -9.02 16.04
N ARG A 447 0.15 -8.72 14.90
CA ARG A 447 -0.53 -8.24 13.68
C ARG A 447 -1.52 -9.25 13.13
N ALA A 448 -1.16 -10.53 13.11
CA ALA A 448 -2.04 -11.59 12.64
C ALA A 448 -3.28 -11.69 13.53
N ALA A 449 -3.12 -11.70 14.86
CA ALA A 449 -4.23 -11.71 15.81
C ALA A 449 -5.19 -10.53 15.62
N ASP A 450 -4.67 -9.29 15.50
CA ASP A 450 -5.47 -8.08 15.27
C ASP A 450 -6.23 -8.12 13.93
N GLN A 451 -5.57 -8.55 12.86
CA GLN A 451 -6.20 -8.71 11.55
C GLN A 451 -7.30 -9.78 11.58
N ARG A 452 -7.10 -10.87 12.33
CA ARG A 452 -8.07 -11.95 12.41
C ARG A 452 -9.31 -11.54 13.19
N ALA A 453 -9.15 -10.89 14.34
CA ALA A 453 -10.26 -10.30 15.09
C ALA A 453 -11.05 -9.28 14.25
N SER A 454 -10.35 -8.45 13.47
CA SER A 454 -11.01 -7.50 12.55
C SER A 454 -11.82 -8.23 11.47
N ARG A 455 -11.28 -9.30 10.86
CA ARG A 455 -12.00 -10.13 9.88
C ARG A 455 -13.21 -10.83 10.47
N ASP A 456 -13.12 -11.31 11.71
CA ASP A 456 -14.25 -11.91 12.41
C ASP A 456 -15.39 -10.89 12.57
N ASN A 457 -15.07 -9.63 12.87
CA ASN A 457 -16.06 -8.56 12.99
C ASN A 457 -16.71 -8.20 11.64
N ASP A 458 -15.92 -8.14 10.56
CA ASP A 458 -16.45 -7.93 9.21
C ASP A 458 -17.35 -9.09 8.75
N ALA A 459 -17.02 -10.33 9.11
CA ALA A 459 -17.85 -11.50 8.80
C ALA A 459 -19.22 -11.42 9.49
N LEU A 460 -19.29 -10.96 10.74
CA LEU A 460 -20.56 -10.71 11.43
C LEU A 460 -21.38 -9.60 10.76
N ALA A 461 -20.72 -8.54 10.29
CA ALA A 461 -21.38 -7.46 9.55
C ALA A 461 -22.05 -7.97 8.27
N LEU A 462 -21.34 -8.81 7.50
CA LEU A 462 -21.85 -9.41 6.27
C LEU A 462 -23.00 -10.40 6.52
N ALA A 463 -22.93 -11.17 7.61
CA ALA A 463 -24.02 -12.08 7.99
C ALA A 463 -25.30 -11.29 8.31
N GLY A 464 -25.21 -10.24 9.12
CA GLY A 464 -26.35 -9.39 9.46
C GLY A 464 -26.98 -8.70 8.25
N ALA A 465 -26.18 -8.22 7.30
CA ALA A 465 -26.67 -7.61 6.07
C ALA A 465 -27.48 -8.60 5.19
N LYS A 466 -27.02 -9.86 5.10
CA LYS A 466 -27.72 -10.92 4.33
C LYS A 466 -29.06 -11.33 4.96
N GLU A 467 -29.20 -11.25 6.29
CA GLU A 467 -30.46 -11.53 6.97
C GLU A 467 -31.47 -10.40 6.79
N GLY A 468 -31.02 -9.13 6.83
CA GLY A 468 -31.88 -7.97 6.54
C GLY A 468 -32.45 -7.98 5.13
N LEU A 469 -31.63 -8.29 4.12
CA LEU A 469 -32.05 -8.41 2.71
C LEU A 469 -33.01 -9.58 2.41
N ARG A 470 -33.21 -10.51 3.35
CA ARG A 470 -34.18 -11.62 3.23
C ARG A 470 -35.50 -11.35 3.96
N ALA A 471 -35.54 -10.32 4.81
CA ALA A 471 -36.69 -9.95 5.61
C ALA A 471 -37.58 -8.87 4.95
N ASP A 472 -37.06 -8.21 3.91
CA ASP A 472 -37.79 -7.35 2.97
C ASP A 472 -38.17 -8.12 1.69
#